data_AF-A0A133UH32-F1
#
_entry.id   AF-A0A133UH32-F1
#
_cell.length_a   1.000
_cell.length_b   1.000
_cell.length_c   1.000
_cell.angle_alpha   90.00
_cell.angle_beta   90.00
_cell.angle_gamma   90.00
#
_symmetry.space_group_name_H-M   'P 1'
#
loop_
_entity.id
_entity.type
_entity.pdbx_description
1 polymer ?
#
loop_
_entity_poly.entity_id
_entity_poly.type
_entity_poly.pdbx_seq_one_letter_code
_entity_poly.pdbx_strand_id
1 'polypeptide(L)'
;MKSESVDKLNEGDLDAGVLSDLVVSFVLVFKESILQRFHRNETSVLDKKFTEFILVEAARALYGDAPVSFYERLNFNDELSEALGLKHLDDLEEYEKYDRKRKKLKKQLKSISRRNLKTSGSKIFALDTVIVEMDVNKLRSGKKVKEGLLGSEFMHSSSKGTVVGVQIALLVNITKFSLEKIDIYSKRAAKKRIWKEMVIDKLGTYRGKIKKVIADAGFFAYDNYTRSVKMRIKPIIKIRSGCEDKLEKKLKNVNTEIEWFDKVQTELIDELMEDFKEIIKSTINESKNYDELKKTRGEIEQIFKAAKMLFGMKNFHVYDKEKALTKSFVAIYVSTIFYQFLKINQVNHNRAIPLLAQRRDLW
;
A
#
# COMPACT_ATOMS: atom_id res chain seq x y z
N MET A 1 -9.48 12.78 18.87
CA MET A 1 -10.71 12.97 18.10
C MET A 1 -11.86 13.03 19.07
N LYS A 2 -12.66 14.08 19.00
CA LYS A 2 -13.80 14.31 19.88
C LYS A 2 -14.93 13.35 19.52
N SER A 3 -15.67 12.85 20.51
CA SER A 3 -16.80 11.94 20.29
C SER A 3 -17.85 12.55 19.36
N GLU A 4 -18.18 13.83 19.54
CA GLU A 4 -19.11 14.57 18.68
C GLU A 4 -18.70 14.55 17.20
N SER A 5 -17.39 14.68 16.92
CA SER A 5 -16.88 14.63 15.54
C SER A 5 -16.94 13.21 14.95
N VAL A 6 -16.80 12.18 15.77
CA VAL A 6 -17.00 10.78 15.35
C VAL A 6 -18.46 10.53 14.99
N ASP A 7 -19.39 10.99 15.83
CA ASP A 7 -20.83 10.82 15.62
C ASP A 7 -21.29 11.55 14.35
N LYS A 8 -20.92 12.83 14.18
CA LYS A 8 -21.21 13.60 12.97
C LYS A 8 -20.69 12.93 11.70
N LEU A 9 -19.44 12.48 11.67
CA LEU A 9 -18.90 11.73 10.52
C LEU A 9 -19.65 10.43 10.25
N ASN A 10 -20.04 9.75 11.32
CA ASN A 10 -20.80 8.52 11.25
C ASN A 10 -22.22 8.76 10.75
N GLU A 11 -22.79 9.94 10.95
CA GLU A 11 -24.09 10.39 10.41
C GLU A 11 -23.96 10.93 8.98
N GLY A 12 -22.75 11.30 8.55
CA GLY A 12 -22.47 11.83 7.22
C GLY A 12 -22.35 13.35 7.16
N ASP A 13 -22.20 13.98 8.32
CA ASP A 13 -21.96 15.42 8.46
C ASP A 13 -20.46 15.72 8.55
N LEU A 14 -20.02 16.72 7.78
CA LEU A 14 -18.63 17.18 7.72
C LEU A 14 -18.59 18.69 7.54
N ASP A 15 -18.69 19.38 8.67
CA ASP A 15 -18.38 20.81 8.76
C ASP A 15 -16.86 21.07 8.87
N ALA A 16 -16.47 22.36 8.89
CA ALA A 16 -15.07 22.74 9.00
C ALA A 16 -14.43 22.36 10.34
N GLY A 17 -15.20 22.35 11.44
CA GLY A 17 -14.73 21.96 12.77
C GLY A 17 -14.48 20.46 12.87
N VAL A 18 -15.41 19.64 12.35
CA VAL A 18 -15.27 18.18 12.25
C VAL A 18 -14.07 17.81 11.38
N LEU A 19 -13.88 18.50 10.25
CA LEU A 19 -12.71 18.30 9.40
C LEU A 19 -11.41 18.64 10.14
N SER A 20 -11.38 19.76 10.86
CA SER A 20 -10.20 20.17 11.64
C SER A 20 -9.87 19.16 12.73
N ASP A 21 -10.85 18.76 13.55
CA ASP A 21 -10.65 17.77 14.61
C ASP A 21 -10.15 16.42 14.06
N LEU A 22 -10.71 15.96 12.94
CA LEU A 22 -10.26 14.75 12.25
C LEU A 22 -8.79 14.87 11.82
N VAL A 23 -8.42 15.93 11.10
CA VAL A 23 -7.08 16.08 10.55
C VAL A 23 -6.05 16.25 11.65
N VAL A 24 -6.29 17.14 12.62
CA VAL A 24 -5.43 17.37 13.78
C VAL A 24 -5.23 16.08 14.57
N SER A 25 -6.32 15.37 14.90
CA SER A 25 -6.25 14.09 15.61
C SER A 25 -5.44 13.05 14.85
N PHE A 26 -5.64 12.97 13.52
CA PHE A 26 -4.92 12.02 12.70
C PHE A 26 -3.42 12.32 12.63
N VAL A 27 -3.02 13.58 12.40
CA VAL A 27 -1.60 13.94 12.28
C VAL A 27 -0.87 13.81 13.60
N LEU A 28 -1.52 14.12 14.74
CA LEU A 28 -0.97 13.88 16.08
C LEU A 28 -0.67 12.40 16.30
N VAL A 29 -1.68 11.54 16.08
CA VAL A 29 -1.52 10.08 16.21
C VAL A 29 -0.45 9.57 15.27
N PHE A 30 -0.42 10.04 14.02
CA PHE A 30 0.59 9.63 13.03
C PHE A 30 2.00 10.06 13.45
N LYS A 31 2.17 11.30 13.91
CA LYS A 31 3.44 11.86 14.39
C LYS A 31 3.97 11.05 15.58
N GLU A 32 3.18 10.94 16.65
CA GLU A 32 3.62 10.38 17.92
C GLU A 32 3.75 8.86 17.89
N SER A 33 2.77 8.18 17.30
CA SER A 33 2.74 6.70 17.34
C SER A 33 3.66 6.05 16.30
N ILE A 34 4.05 6.78 15.25
CA ILE A 34 4.77 6.20 14.10
C ILE A 34 6.04 6.96 13.76
N LEU A 35 5.94 8.26 13.47
CA LEU A 35 7.05 9.00 12.89
C LEU A 35 8.12 9.36 13.91
N GLN A 36 7.76 9.72 15.14
CA GLN A 36 8.75 9.98 16.19
C GLN A 36 9.60 8.74 16.49
N ARG A 37 9.01 7.55 16.40
CA ARG A 37 9.74 6.28 16.55
C ARG A 37 10.77 6.04 15.43
N PHE A 38 10.72 6.81 14.33
CA PHE A 38 11.70 6.79 13.25
C PHE A 38 13.02 7.41 13.68
N HIS A 39 12.98 8.35 14.61
CA HIS A 39 14.15 9.06 15.08
C HIS A 39 14.89 8.26 16.15
N ARG A 40 16.21 8.14 15.99
CA ARG A 40 17.18 7.71 17.02
C ARG A 40 17.95 8.94 17.51
N ASN A 41 18.78 8.78 18.55
CA ASN A 41 19.59 9.86 19.14
C ASN A 41 20.34 10.70 18.10
N GLU A 42 20.80 10.09 17.00
CA GLU A 42 21.39 10.79 15.84
C GLU A 42 20.58 10.55 14.56
N THR A 43 19.51 11.31 14.36
CA THR A 43 18.74 11.26 13.10
C THR A 43 19.16 12.36 12.15
N SER A 44 19.49 11.97 10.91
CA SER A 44 19.91 12.93 9.87
C SER A 44 18.83 13.97 9.58
N VAL A 45 19.25 15.19 9.21
CA VAL A 45 18.31 16.26 8.79
C VAL A 45 17.45 15.80 7.61
N LEU A 46 18.00 15.00 6.70
CA LEU A 46 17.26 14.44 5.57
C LEU A 46 16.10 13.54 6.01
N ASP A 47 16.33 12.72 7.04
CA ASP A 47 15.33 11.81 7.60
C ASP A 47 14.24 12.57 8.37
N LYS A 48 14.61 13.68 9.04
CA LYS A 48 13.63 14.60 9.67
C LYS A 48 12.77 15.33 8.64
N LYS A 49 13.38 15.87 7.59
CA LYS A 49 12.64 16.44 6.45
C LYS A 49 11.73 15.42 5.79
N PHE A 50 12.15 14.15 5.69
CA PHE A 50 11.30 13.08 5.15
C PHE A 50 10.05 12.81 6.01
N THR A 51 10.18 12.76 7.32
CA THR A 51 9.03 12.54 8.22
C THR A 51 8.07 13.72 8.19
N GLU A 52 8.59 14.96 8.20
CA GLU A 52 7.79 16.17 8.06
C GLU A 52 7.08 16.22 6.71
N PHE A 53 7.76 15.84 5.63
CA PHE A 53 7.17 15.78 4.29
C PHE A 53 5.96 14.84 4.25
N ILE A 54 6.05 13.66 4.87
CA ILE A 54 4.92 12.72 4.93
C ILE A 54 3.76 13.28 5.75
N LEU A 55 4.01 13.99 6.86
CA LEU A 55 2.96 14.64 7.65
C LEU A 55 2.25 15.73 6.86
N VAL A 56 3.01 16.61 6.20
CA VAL A 56 2.48 17.67 5.34
C VAL A 56 1.63 17.07 4.23
N GLU A 57 2.15 16.06 3.52
CA GLU A 57 1.41 15.36 2.46
C GLU A 57 0.10 14.73 2.96
N ALA A 58 0.11 14.16 4.17
CA ALA A 58 -1.04 13.54 4.78
C ALA A 58 -2.12 14.57 5.16
N ALA A 59 -1.71 15.65 5.84
CA ALA A 59 -2.58 16.73 6.29
C ALA A 59 -3.21 17.48 5.10
N ARG A 60 -2.37 17.98 4.18
CA ARG A 60 -2.85 18.73 3.01
C ARG A 60 -3.78 17.89 2.14
N ALA A 61 -3.51 16.59 2.01
CA ALA A 61 -4.38 15.71 1.24
C ALA A 61 -5.76 15.59 1.91
N LEU A 62 -5.86 15.50 3.24
CA LEU A 62 -7.16 15.44 3.90
C LEU A 62 -7.94 16.76 3.79
N TYR A 63 -7.26 17.90 3.86
CA TYR A 63 -7.89 19.20 3.60
C TYR A 63 -8.25 19.43 2.13
N GLY A 64 -7.55 18.76 1.20
CA GLY A 64 -7.67 18.99 -0.23
C GLY A 64 -6.83 20.17 -0.72
N ASP A 65 -5.90 20.68 0.08
CA ASP A 65 -5.14 21.88 -0.21
C ASP A 65 -3.99 21.64 -1.21
N ALA A 66 -3.79 22.61 -2.10
CA ALA A 66 -2.51 22.79 -2.78
C ALA A 66 -1.43 23.23 -1.78
N PRO A 67 -0.12 23.05 -2.07
CA PRO A 67 0.94 23.42 -1.14
C PRO A 67 0.84 24.86 -0.61
N VAL A 68 0.58 25.84 -1.49
CA VAL A 68 0.45 27.26 -1.11
C VAL A 68 -0.67 27.44 -0.07
N SER A 69 -1.89 26.99 -0.39
CA SER A 69 -3.05 27.10 0.50
C SER A 69 -2.87 26.34 1.82
N PHE A 70 -2.12 25.24 1.81
CA PHE A 70 -1.80 24.49 3.02
C PHE A 70 -0.90 25.29 3.96
N TYR A 71 0.16 25.93 3.44
CA TYR A 71 1.04 26.75 4.26
C TYR A 71 0.38 28.05 4.71
N GLU A 72 -0.54 28.62 3.93
CA GLU A 72 -1.42 29.69 4.41
C GLU A 72 -2.30 29.22 5.57
N ARG A 73 -2.95 28.06 5.45
CA ARG A 73 -3.74 27.47 6.54
C ARG A 73 -2.89 27.24 7.79
N LEU A 74 -1.67 26.74 7.61
CA LEU A 74 -0.74 26.47 8.70
C LEU A 74 -0.42 27.74 9.50
N ASN A 75 -0.27 28.88 8.82
CA ASN A 75 0.02 30.18 9.44
C ASN A 75 -1.14 30.75 10.26
N PHE A 76 -2.38 30.33 9.99
CA PHE A 76 -3.59 30.84 10.67
C PHE A 76 -4.28 29.79 11.54
N ASN A 77 -3.72 28.59 11.69
CA ASN A 77 -4.29 27.50 12.47
C ASN A 77 -3.25 26.99 13.47
N ASP A 78 -3.24 27.61 14.65
CA ASP A 78 -2.30 27.29 15.74
C ASP A 78 -2.39 25.82 16.16
N GLU A 79 -3.61 25.27 16.22
CA GLU A 79 -3.84 23.87 16.59
C GLU A 79 -3.18 22.91 15.58
N LEU A 80 -3.32 23.18 14.28
CA LEU A 80 -2.68 22.40 13.21
C LEU A 80 -1.15 22.58 13.23
N SER A 81 -0.68 23.80 13.46
CA SER A 81 0.75 24.12 13.53
C SER A 81 1.43 23.38 14.68
N GLU A 82 0.85 23.43 15.88
CA GLU A 82 1.31 22.69 17.05
C GLU A 82 1.24 21.16 16.83
N ALA A 83 0.13 20.69 16.23
CA ALA A 83 -0.07 19.28 15.95
C ALA A 83 0.99 18.72 14.97
N LEU A 84 1.39 19.49 13.96
CA LEU A 84 2.44 19.08 13.04
C LEU A 84 3.84 19.26 13.66
N GLY A 85 4.09 20.38 14.35
CA GLY A 85 5.35 20.69 15.00
C GLY A 85 6.56 20.65 14.05
N LEU A 86 6.39 21.22 12.84
CA LEU A 86 7.41 21.25 11.79
C LEU A 86 8.61 22.09 12.22
N LYS A 87 9.83 21.64 11.91
CA LYS A 87 11.08 22.36 12.22
C LYS A 87 11.99 22.55 11.01
N HIS A 88 11.73 21.84 9.92
CA HIS A 88 12.61 21.79 8.75
C HIS A 88 11.89 22.05 7.43
N LEU A 89 10.58 21.85 7.39
CA LEU A 89 9.66 22.13 6.28
C LEU A 89 8.47 22.96 6.79
N ASP A 90 8.73 23.91 7.68
CA ASP A 90 7.77 24.82 8.30
C ASP A 90 7.30 25.94 7.38
N ASP A 91 7.99 26.17 6.25
CA ASP A 91 7.57 27.09 5.20
C ASP A 91 7.46 26.43 3.81
N LEU A 92 6.80 27.14 2.89
CA LEU A 92 6.58 26.70 1.51
C LEU A 92 7.89 26.57 0.73
N GLU A 93 8.87 27.46 0.93
CA GLU A 93 10.11 27.48 0.15
C GLU A 93 10.96 26.24 0.45
N GLU A 94 11.17 25.92 1.73
CA GLU A 94 11.91 24.75 2.19
C GLU A 94 11.19 23.46 1.80
N TYR A 95 9.85 23.44 1.88
CA TYR A 95 9.04 22.35 1.35
C TYR A 95 9.26 22.13 -0.14
N GLU A 96 9.13 23.16 -0.98
CA GLU A 96 9.28 23.03 -2.43
C GLU A 96 10.72 22.67 -2.82
N LYS A 97 11.70 23.18 -2.10
CA LYS A 97 13.12 22.86 -2.30
C LYS A 97 13.37 21.39 -1.96
N TYR A 98 12.81 20.88 -0.86
CA TYR A 98 12.87 19.46 -0.52
C TYR A 98 12.14 18.62 -1.56
N ASP A 99 10.91 18.99 -1.93
CA ASP A 99 10.09 18.30 -2.94
C ASP A 99 10.87 18.19 -4.26
N ARG A 100 11.41 19.30 -4.78
CA ARG A 100 12.21 19.29 -6.02
C ARG A 100 13.46 18.43 -5.95
N LYS A 101 14.17 18.46 -4.81
CA LYS A 101 15.49 17.80 -4.65
C LYS A 101 15.41 16.35 -4.19
N ARG A 102 14.27 15.89 -3.62
CA ARG A 102 14.16 14.52 -3.12
C ARG A 102 14.39 13.53 -4.25
N LYS A 103 15.46 12.74 -4.14
CA LYS A 103 15.78 11.63 -5.04
C LYS A 103 15.97 10.38 -4.22
N LYS A 104 15.43 9.25 -4.70
CA LYS A 104 15.66 7.91 -4.15
C LYS A 104 15.37 7.76 -2.64
N LEU A 105 14.11 7.94 -2.25
CA LEU A 105 13.64 7.71 -0.88
C LEU A 105 13.50 6.22 -0.50
N LYS A 106 14.00 5.29 -1.33
CA LYS A 106 13.81 3.83 -1.17
C LYS A 106 14.17 3.32 0.23
N LYS A 107 15.27 3.83 0.82
CA LYS A 107 15.72 3.45 2.16
C LYS A 107 14.71 3.91 3.23
N GLN A 108 14.31 5.19 3.19
CA GLN A 108 13.35 5.77 4.12
C GLN A 108 11.97 5.09 4.01
N LEU A 109 11.48 4.92 2.77
CA LEU A 109 10.22 4.23 2.49
C LEU A 109 10.25 2.79 3.05
N LYS A 110 11.34 2.04 2.85
CA LYS A 110 11.48 0.67 3.42
C LYS A 110 11.49 0.67 4.95
N SER A 111 12.08 1.68 5.57
CA SER A 111 12.15 1.80 7.03
C SER A 111 10.79 2.14 7.65
N ILE A 112 10.02 3.01 7.00
CA ILE A 112 8.70 3.44 7.50
C ILE A 112 7.57 2.45 7.17
N SER A 113 7.62 1.74 6.04
CA SER A 113 6.51 0.91 5.53
C SER A 113 5.99 -0.17 6.50
N ARG A 114 6.85 -0.62 7.41
CA ARG A 114 6.55 -1.67 8.39
C ARG A 114 5.91 -1.13 9.67
N ARG A 115 6.00 0.18 9.92
CA ARG A 115 5.50 0.84 11.13
C ARG A 115 4.05 1.25 10.92
N ASN A 116 3.18 0.83 11.83
CA ASN A 116 1.73 1.01 11.76
C ASN A 116 1.17 1.19 13.17
N LEU A 117 -0.08 1.66 13.28
CA LEU A 117 -0.76 1.81 14.57
C LEU A 117 -0.98 0.44 15.22
N LYS A 118 -1.32 -0.58 14.42
CA LYS A 118 -1.38 -1.96 14.88
C LYS A 118 -0.01 -2.64 14.73
N THR A 119 0.54 -3.12 15.85
CA THR A 119 1.91 -3.68 15.90
C THR A 119 1.94 -5.21 16.01
N SER A 120 0.84 -5.84 16.43
CA SER A 120 0.69 -7.30 16.55
C SER A 120 -0.28 -7.86 15.52
N GLY A 121 0.00 -9.07 15.04
CA GLY A 121 -0.87 -9.74 14.07
C GLY A 121 -0.26 -10.99 13.47
N SER A 122 -1.13 -11.89 13.01
CA SER A 122 -0.75 -13.11 12.31
C SER A 122 -0.07 -12.80 10.96
N LYS A 123 0.68 -13.76 10.42
CA LYS A 123 1.43 -13.59 9.16
C LYS A 123 0.54 -13.83 7.93
N ILE A 124 -0.61 -13.13 7.90
CA ILE A 124 -1.53 -13.13 6.76
C ILE A 124 -1.25 -11.89 5.93
N PHE A 125 -0.98 -12.11 4.65
CA PHE A 125 -0.72 -11.10 3.67
C PHE A 125 -1.76 -11.21 2.56
N ALA A 126 -1.96 -10.12 1.85
CA ALA A 126 -2.66 -10.16 0.59
C ALA A 126 -1.89 -9.39 -0.47
N LEU A 127 -1.86 -9.98 -1.67
CA LEU A 127 -1.33 -9.38 -2.86
C LEU A 127 -2.50 -8.89 -3.70
N ASP A 128 -2.47 -7.61 -4.04
CA ASP A 128 -3.45 -7.02 -4.92
C ASP A 128 -2.80 -6.05 -5.89
N THR A 129 -3.50 -5.75 -6.99
CA THR A 129 -2.95 -4.90 -8.04
C THR A 129 -3.98 -3.91 -8.52
N VAL A 130 -3.52 -2.68 -8.77
CA VAL A 130 -4.37 -1.62 -9.29
C VAL A 130 -3.74 -1.03 -10.55
N ILE A 131 -4.57 -0.77 -11.55
CA ILE A 131 -4.15 -0.02 -12.74
C ILE A 131 -4.25 1.47 -12.40
N VAL A 132 -3.16 2.18 -12.67
CA VAL A 132 -3.09 3.64 -12.59
C VAL A 132 -2.81 4.16 -13.98
N GLU A 133 -3.63 5.12 -14.41
CA GLU A 133 -3.46 5.80 -15.68
C GLU A 133 -2.74 7.13 -15.47
N MET A 134 -1.72 7.36 -16.29
CA MET A 134 -0.99 8.60 -16.36
C MET A 134 -1.43 9.34 -17.61
N ASP A 135 -2.00 10.53 -17.43
CA ASP A 135 -2.33 11.42 -18.53
C ASP A 135 -1.04 11.99 -19.11
N VAL A 136 -0.77 11.74 -20.40
CA VAL A 136 0.44 12.20 -21.11
C VAL A 136 0.15 13.37 -22.06
N ASN A 137 -1.04 13.99 -22.03
CA ASN A 137 -1.38 15.07 -22.95
C ASN A 137 -0.46 16.29 -22.80
N LYS A 138 0.04 16.58 -21.58
CA LYS A 138 1.04 17.64 -21.37
C LYS A 138 2.41 17.35 -22.01
N LEU A 139 2.70 16.11 -22.38
CA LEU A 139 3.91 15.75 -23.13
C LEU A 139 3.72 15.87 -24.65
N ARG A 140 2.48 15.93 -25.14
CA ARG A 140 2.17 16.08 -26.58
C ARG A 140 2.51 17.46 -27.12
N SER A 141 2.67 18.50 -26.30
CA SER A 141 3.00 19.87 -26.73
C SER A 141 4.50 20.04 -27.08
N GLY A 142 5.04 19.17 -27.94
CA GLY A 142 6.29 19.46 -28.68
C GLY A 142 7.36 18.36 -28.74
N LYS A 143 7.22 17.22 -28.04
CA LYS A 143 8.18 16.10 -28.16
C LYS A 143 7.47 14.76 -28.29
N LYS A 144 7.83 13.98 -29.31
CA LYS A 144 7.46 12.55 -29.40
C LYS A 144 7.82 11.90 -28.06
N VAL A 145 6.82 11.44 -27.30
CA VAL A 145 7.05 10.64 -26.09
C VAL A 145 7.77 9.38 -26.56
N LYS A 146 9.07 9.29 -26.28
CA LYS A 146 9.89 8.15 -26.71
C LYS A 146 9.31 6.88 -26.08
N GLU A 147 9.19 5.81 -26.87
CA GLU A 147 8.91 4.47 -26.36
C GLU A 147 9.86 4.16 -25.18
N GLY A 148 9.33 3.53 -24.14
CA GLY A 148 10.11 3.10 -22.97
C GLY A 148 10.03 3.99 -21.72
N LEU A 149 9.28 5.10 -21.76
CA LEU A 149 9.10 6.00 -20.61
C LEU A 149 8.24 5.34 -19.51
N LEU A 150 8.86 4.60 -18.58
CA LEU A 150 8.26 3.69 -17.57
C LEU A 150 8.09 2.22 -18.02
N GLY A 151 8.64 1.81 -19.16
CA GLY A 151 8.24 0.55 -19.80
C GLY A 151 6.77 0.57 -20.24
N SER A 152 6.28 1.78 -20.52
CA SER A 152 4.89 2.13 -20.79
C SER A 152 4.46 1.74 -22.19
N GLU A 153 3.28 1.15 -22.27
CA GLU A 153 2.53 1.06 -23.50
C GLU A 153 1.45 2.15 -23.48
N PHE A 154 1.32 2.87 -24.59
CA PHE A 154 0.26 3.85 -24.78
C PHE A 154 -1.09 3.14 -24.84
N MET A 155 -2.10 3.73 -24.22
CA MET A 155 -3.48 3.31 -24.26
C MET A 155 -4.36 4.49 -24.64
N HIS A 156 -5.55 4.17 -25.16
CA HIS A 156 -6.59 5.15 -25.35
C HIS A 156 -7.57 5.11 -24.16
N SER A 157 -7.86 6.26 -23.58
CA SER A 157 -8.86 6.51 -22.55
C SER A 157 -9.92 7.42 -23.13
N SER A 158 -11.19 7.05 -23.01
CA SER A 158 -12.32 7.80 -23.59
C SER A 158 -12.45 9.22 -23.02
N SER A 159 -12.02 9.43 -21.77
CA SER A 159 -12.07 10.74 -21.10
C SER A 159 -10.76 11.52 -21.15
N LYS A 160 -9.63 10.85 -21.37
CA LYS A 160 -8.28 11.45 -21.27
C LYS A 160 -7.46 11.36 -22.56
N GLY A 161 -8.00 10.83 -23.65
CA GLY A 161 -7.25 10.67 -24.90
C GLY A 161 -6.15 9.61 -24.77
N THR A 162 -4.89 9.94 -25.06
CA THR A 162 -3.79 8.98 -24.93
C THR A 162 -3.24 8.98 -23.50
N VAL A 163 -3.22 7.82 -22.84
CA VAL A 163 -2.70 7.63 -21.48
C VAL A 163 -1.64 6.54 -21.45
N VAL A 164 -0.78 6.56 -20.43
CA VAL A 164 0.12 5.45 -20.10
C VAL A 164 -0.43 4.70 -18.90
N GLY A 165 -0.71 3.42 -19.05
CA GLY A 165 -1.20 2.57 -17.97
C GLY A 165 -0.08 1.78 -17.31
N VAL A 166 0.07 1.90 -15.99
CA VAL A 166 0.96 1.05 -15.19
C VAL A 166 0.14 0.21 -14.21
N GLN A 167 0.66 -0.97 -13.89
CA GLN A 167 0.08 -1.83 -12.86
C GLN A 167 0.90 -1.70 -11.59
N ILE A 168 0.28 -1.19 -10.53
CA ILE A 168 0.89 -1.08 -9.20
C ILE A 168 0.52 -2.32 -8.42
N ALA A 169 1.53 -3.07 -7.97
CA ALA A 169 1.33 -4.24 -7.13
C ALA A 169 1.62 -3.90 -5.67
N LEU A 170 0.75 -4.39 -4.80
CA LEU A 170 0.77 -4.10 -3.37
C LEU A 170 0.77 -5.42 -2.59
N LEU A 171 1.81 -5.64 -1.79
CA LEU A 171 1.84 -6.70 -0.79
C LEU A 171 1.69 -6.07 0.60
N VAL A 172 0.56 -6.34 1.23
CA VAL A 172 0.24 -5.82 2.58
C VAL A 172 0.06 -6.99 3.53
N ASN A 173 0.59 -6.86 4.74
CA ASN A 173 0.16 -7.69 5.85
C ASN A 173 -1.19 -7.14 6.33
N ILE A 174 -2.27 -7.90 6.12
CA ILE A 174 -3.62 -7.41 6.38
C ILE A 174 -4.00 -7.44 7.87
N THR A 175 -3.27 -8.18 8.70
CA THR A 175 -3.62 -8.29 10.12
C THR A 175 -3.12 -7.10 10.93
N LYS A 176 -1.95 -6.56 10.57
CA LYS A 176 -1.36 -5.32 11.11
C LYS A 176 -1.41 -4.14 10.13
N PHE A 177 -2.06 -4.31 8.98
CA PHE A 177 -2.13 -3.32 7.91
C PHE A 177 -0.75 -2.71 7.58
N SER A 178 0.27 -3.54 7.36
CA SER A 178 1.61 -3.01 7.06
C SER A 178 2.01 -3.22 5.62
N LEU A 179 2.55 -2.18 4.99
CA LEU A 179 3.07 -2.25 3.62
C LEU A 179 4.40 -3.01 3.58
N GLU A 180 4.38 -4.24 3.07
CA GLU A 180 5.58 -5.07 2.97
C GLU A 180 6.38 -4.80 1.69
N LYS A 181 5.68 -4.64 0.57
CA LYS A 181 6.28 -4.28 -0.72
C LYS A 181 5.27 -3.58 -1.62
N ILE A 182 5.75 -2.58 -2.35
CA ILE A 182 5.07 -1.96 -3.48
C ILE A 182 6.02 -1.97 -4.67
N ASP A 183 5.52 -2.23 -5.87
CA ASP A 183 6.28 -2.09 -7.09
C ASP A 183 5.38 -1.71 -8.28
N ILE A 184 6.00 -1.17 -9.33
CA ILE A 184 5.33 -0.74 -10.55
C ILE A 184 5.79 -1.62 -11.71
N TYR A 185 4.79 -2.24 -12.34
CA TYR A 185 4.92 -3.12 -13.48
C TYR A 185 4.28 -2.50 -14.72
N SER A 186 4.72 -2.95 -15.90
CA SER A 186 3.94 -2.69 -17.12
C SER A 186 2.57 -3.37 -17.00
N LYS A 187 1.56 -2.81 -17.66
CA LYS A 187 0.20 -3.38 -17.64
C LYS A 187 0.14 -4.84 -18.14
N ARG A 188 1.05 -5.23 -19.02
CA ARG A 188 1.16 -6.60 -19.56
C ARG A 188 2.04 -7.55 -18.73
N ALA A 189 2.61 -7.08 -17.62
CA ALA A 189 3.47 -7.92 -16.81
C ALA A 189 2.72 -9.19 -16.35
N ALA A 190 3.32 -10.34 -16.66
CA ALA A 190 2.72 -11.63 -16.31
C ALA A 190 2.49 -11.72 -14.80
N LYS A 191 1.27 -12.12 -14.40
CA LYS A 191 0.90 -12.25 -12.98
C LYS A 191 1.81 -13.23 -12.22
N LYS A 192 2.37 -14.24 -12.90
CA LYS A 192 3.40 -15.13 -12.34
C LYS A 192 4.70 -14.40 -11.97
N ARG A 193 5.15 -13.47 -12.81
CA ARG A 193 6.34 -12.63 -12.54
C ARG A 193 6.10 -11.75 -11.32
N ILE A 194 4.94 -11.08 -11.29
CA ILE A 194 4.54 -10.23 -10.14
C ILE A 194 4.48 -11.08 -8.87
N TRP A 195 3.87 -12.28 -8.93
CA TRP A 195 3.81 -13.20 -7.78
C TRP A 195 5.20 -13.58 -7.28
N LYS A 196 6.10 -14.01 -8.17
CA LYS A 196 7.49 -14.34 -7.81
C LYS A 196 8.17 -13.17 -7.09
N GLU A 197 8.18 -12.00 -7.70
CA GLU A 197 8.91 -10.85 -7.17
C GLU A 197 8.27 -10.26 -5.91
N MET A 198 6.94 -10.24 -5.84
CA MET A 198 6.22 -9.60 -4.73
C MET A 198 6.02 -10.53 -3.55
N VAL A 199 5.78 -11.81 -3.78
CA VAL A 199 5.44 -12.80 -2.75
C VAL A 199 6.63 -13.68 -2.45
N ILE A 200 7.12 -14.46 -3.41
CA ILE A 200 8.16 -15.46 -3.16
C ILE A 200 9.47 -14.78 -2.72
N ASP A 201 9.99 -13.85 -3.51
CA ASP A 201 11.28 -13.20 -3.24
C ASP A 201 11.24 -12.34 -1.96
N LYS A 202 10.05 -11.88 -1.55
CA LYS A 202 9.88 -10.99 -0.40
C LYS A 202 9.56 -11.72 0.90
N LEU A 203 8.72 -12.76 0.83
CA LEU A 203 8.15 -13.45 1.98
C LEU A 203 8.73 -14.85 2.17
N GLY A 204 9.30 -15.44 1.11
CA GLY A 204 9.82 -16.80 1.12
C GLY A 204 10.89 -17.01 2.18
N THR A 205 10.87 -18.18 2.82
CA THR A 205 11.84 -18.53 3.84
C THR A 205 11.93 -20.05 3.97
N TYR A 206 13.11 -20.54 4.34
CA TYR A 206 13.31 -21.94 4.70
C TYR A 206 13.22 -22.19 6.21
N ARG A 207 13.58 -21.20 7.04
CA ARG A 207 13.68 -21.34 8.51
C ARG A 207 12.73 -20.45 9.31
N GLY A 208 11.96 -19.58 8.64
CA GLY A 208 11.04 -18.66 9.28
C GLY A 208 9.61 -19.19 9.35
N LYS A 209 8.75 -18.48 10.10
CA LYS A 209 7.32 -18.80 10.21
C LYS A 209 6.64 -18.90 8.85
N ILE A 210 5.72 -19.87 8.73
CA ILE A 210 4.81 -20.03 7.61
C ILE A 210 4.00 -18.75 7.42
N LYS A 211 3.81 -18.34 6.17
CA LYS A 211 3.07 -17.13 5.80
C LYS A 211 1.89 -17.48 4.92
N LYS A 212 0.74 -16.87 5.19
CA LYS A 212 -0.47 -17.02 4.39
C LYS A 212 -0.58 -15.84 3.44
N VAL A 213 -0.81 -16.08 2.14
CA VAL A 213 -0.90 -15.02 1.13
C VAL A 213 -2.18 -15.18 0.32
N ILE A 214 -3.05 -14.18 0.37
CA ILE A 214 -4.37 -14.18 -0.29
C ILE A 214 -4.30 -13.36 -1.59
N ALA A 215 -4.86 -13.87 -2.70
CA ALA A 215 -4.97 -13.11 -3.95
C ALA A 215 -6.16 -13.54 -4.82
N ASP A 216 -6.53 -12.69 -5.77
CA ASP A 216 -7.63 -12.94 -6.71
C ASP A 216 -7.32 -14.00 -7.77
N ALA A 217 -8.35 -14.38 -8.53
CA ALA A 217 -8.24 -15.36 -9.61
C ALA A 217 -7.36 -14.88 -10.79
N GLY A 218 -7.03 -13.59 -10.85
CA GLY A 218 -6.08 -13.04 -11.81
C GLY A 218 -4.65 -13.55 -11.56
N PHE A 219 -4.32 -13.91 -10.31
CA PHE A 219 -3.07 -14.57 -9.96
C PHE A 219 -3.11 -16.10 -10.05
N PHE A 220 -4.24 -16.69 -10.46
CA PHE A 220 -4.36 -18.14 -10.57
C PHE A 220 -3.38 -18.68 -11.62
N ALA A 221 -2.41 -19.46 -11.13
CA ALA A 221 -1.49 -20.21 -11.94
C ALA A 221 -0.93 -21.35 -11.08
N TYR A 222 -0.98 -22.59 -11.56
CA TYR A 222 -0.45 -23.75 -10.84
C TYR A 222 1.00 -23.54 -10.35
N ASP A 223 1.81 -22.85 -11.15
CA ASP A 223 3.19 -22.50 -10.81
C ASP A 223 3.29 -21.57 -9.58
N ASN A 224 2.37 -20.62 -9.43
CA ASN A 224 2.31 -19.75 -8.24
C ASN A 224 2.04 -20.56 -6.97
N TYR A 225 1.19 -21.60 -7.05
CA TYR A 225 0.94 -22.48 -5.92
C TYR A 225 2.17 -23.33 -5.59
N THR A 226 2.63 -24.10 -6.57
CA THR A 226 3.70 -25.10 -6.40
C THR A 226 5.05 -24.48 -5.99
N ARG A 227 5.40 -23.28 -6.48
CA ARG A 227 6.62 -22.57 -6.02
C ARG A 227 6.47 -21.95 -4.64
N SER A 228 5.26 -21.54 -4.25
CA SER A 228 5.04 -20.91 -2.93
C SER A 228 5.12 -21.92 -1.80
N VAL A 229 4.55 -23.12 -1.99
CA VAL A 229 4.61 -24.17 -0.96
C VAL A 229 6.07 -24.57 -0.66
N LYS A 230 6.94 -24.50 -1.67
CA LYS A 230 8.40 -24.65 -1.55
C LYS A 230 9.11 -23.50 -0.83
N MET A 231 8.41 -22.49 -0.32
CA MET A 231 9.02 -21.33 0.31
C MET A 231 8.37 -20.99 1.66
N ARG A 232 7.76 -22.00 2.32
CA ARG A 232 6.92 -21.87 3.53
C ARG A 232 5.81 -20.81 3.39
N ILE A 233 5.20 -20.76 2.19
CA ILE A 233 4.06 -19.88 1.90
C ILE A 233 2.83 -20.74 1.61
N LYS A 234 1.69 -20.38 2.22
CA LYS A 234 0.34 -20.88 1.94
C LYS A 234 -0.34 -19.94 0.91
N PRO A 235 -0.29 -20.25 -0.40
CA PRO A 235 -0.84 -19.41 -1.46
C PRO A 235 -2.35 -19.62 -1.63
N ILE A 236 -3.17 -18.77 -1.02
CA ILE A 236 -4.62 -18.85 -1.11
C ILE A 236 -5.10 -17.92 -2.21
N ILE A 237 -5.05 -18.45 -3.42
CA ILE A 237 -5.47 -17.74 -4.62
C ILE A 237 -6.86 -18.27 -5.00
N LYS A 238 -7.78 -17.37 -5.35
CA LYS A 238 -9.12 -17.79 -5.80
C LYS A 238 -8.99 -18.74 -6.99
N ILE A 239 -9.53 -19.95 -6.83
CA ILE A 239 -9.48 -21.00 -7.85
C ILE A 239 -10.41 -20.61 -9.00
N ARG A 240 -9.99 -20.92 -10.24
CA ARG A 240 -10.87 -20.80 -11.41
C ARG A 240 -11.78 -22.03 -11.49
N SER A 241 -13.05 -21.81 -11.83
CA SER A 241 -14.05 -22.89 -11.95
C SER A 241 -13.51 -24.07 -12.76
N GLY A 242 -13.67 -25.29 -12.22
CA GLY A 242 -13.26 -26.54 -12.85
C GLY A 242 -11.76 -26.85 -12.77
N CYS A 243 -10.99 -26.08 -11.99
CA CYS A 243 -9.55 -26.30 -11.80
C CYS A 243 -9.19 -26.91 -10.43
N GLU A 244 -10.17 -27.15 -9.57
CA GLU A 244 -10.01 -27.58 -8.17
C GLU A 244 -9.24 -28.91 -8.08
N ASP A 245 -9.74 -29.95 -8.76
CA ASP A 245 -9.13 -31.29 -8.74
C ASP A 245 -7.74 -31.30 -9.35
N LYS A 246 -7.54 -30.54 -10.43
CA LYS A 246 -6.24 -30.42 -11.10
C LYS A 246 -5.22 -29.69 -10.23
N LEU A 247 -5.66 -28.67 -9.49
CA LEU A 247 -4.82 -27.98 -8.52
C LEU A 247 -4.42 -28.92 -7.39
N GLU A 248 -5.39 -29.65 -6.83
CA GLU A 248 -5.16 -30.62 -5.76
C GLU A 248 -4.17 -31.72 -6.17
N LYS A 249 -4.36 -32.33 -7.35
CA LYS A 249 -3.42 -33.31 -7.92
C LYS A 249 -2.02 -32.72 -8.08
N LYS A 250 -1.91 -31.50 -8.62
CA LYS A 250 -0.60 -30.85 -8.80
C LYS A 250 0.09 -30.52 -7.49
N LEU A 251 -0.65 -30.10 -6.46
CA LEU A 251 -0.10 -29.79 -5.14
C LEU A 251 0.38 -31.06 -4.42
N LYS A 252 -0.40 -32.14 -4.44
CA LYS A 252 -0.01 -33.43 -3.85
C LYS A 252 1.23 -34.04 -4.51
N ASN A 253 1.44 -33.76 -5.81
CA ASN A 253 2.56 -34.29 -6.59
C ASN A 253 3.73 -33.29 -6.72
N VAL A 254 3.81 -32.24 -5.89
CA VAL A 254 4.97 -31.34 -5.91
C VAL A 254 6.20 -32.10 -5.43
N ASN A 255 7.21 -32.19 -6.29
CA ASN A 255 8.50 -32.77 -5.90
C ASN A 255 9.16 -31.90 -4.82
N THR A 256 9.35 -32.50 -3.63
CA THR A 256 10.00 -31.92 -2.46
C THR A 256 11.52 -32.05 -2.48
N GLU A 257 12.06 -33.03 -3.20
CA GLU A 257 13.45 -33.50 -3.08
C GLU A 257 14.51 -32.46 -3.51
N ILE A 258 14.16 -31.38 -4.24
CA ILE A 258 15.16 -30.69 -5.09
C ILE A 258 15.51 -29.25 -4.67
N GLU A 259 14.84 -28.60 -3.70
CA GLU A 259 15.20 -27.19 -3.35
C GLU A 259 15.44 -26.90 -1.86
N TRP A 260 15.02 -27.80 -0.97
CA TRP A 260 15.13 -27.61 0.48
C TRP A 260 16.33 -28.35 1.05
N PHE A 261 16.61 -29.53 0.50
CA PHE A 261 17.56 -30.50 1.03
C PHE A 261 19.02 -30.10 0.79
N ASP A 262 19.34 -29.44 -0.32
CA ASP A 262 20.71 -28.94 -0.59
C ASP A 262 21.12 -27.75 0.31
N LYS A 263 20.18 -27.15 1.06
CA LYS A 263 20.44 -25.92 1.86
C LYS A 263 20.18 -26.08 3.36
N VAL A 264 19.59 -27.19 3.79
CA VAL A 264 19.16 -27.38 5.18
C VAL A 264 19.95 -28.53 5.80
N GLN A 265 20.57 -28.27 6.96
CA GLN A 265 21.18 -29.31 7.80
C GLN A 265 20.14 -30.39 8.09
N THR A 266 20.55 -31.64 8.01
CA THR A 266 19.75 -32.87 8.18
C THR A 266 18.79 -32.87 9.38
N GLU A 267 19.08 -32.08 10.42
CA GLU A 267 18.32 -31.97 11.67
C GLU A 267 16.89 -31.38 11.53
N LEU A 268 16.58 -30.62 10.48
CA LEU A 268 15.27 -29.95 10.33
C LEU A 268 14.35 -30.59 9.29
N ILE A 269 14.75 -31.72 8.70
CA ILE A 269 14.03 -32.33 7.58
C ILE A 269 12.59 -32.70 7.94
N ASP A 270 12.40 -33.35 9.09
CA ASP A 270 11.09 -33.85 9.49
C ASP A 270 10.10 -32.71 9.77
N GLU A 271 10.53 -31.67 10.49
CA GLU A 271 9.73 -30.45 10.73
C GLU A 271 9.33 -29.82 9.40
N LEU A 272 10.26 -29.68 8.46
CA LEU A 272 10.00 -29.05 7.17
C LEU A 272 9.05 -29.87 6.30
N MET A 273 9.11 -31.21 6.38
CA MET A 273 8.18 -32.10 5.69
C MET A 273 6.78 -32.05 6.29
N GLU A 274 6.67 -31.92 7.62
CA GLU A 274 5.39 -31.70 8.30
C GLU A 274 4.76 -30.36 7.88
N ASP A 275 5.54 -29.28 7.96
CA ASP A 275 5.19 -27.95 7.48
C ASP A 275 4.70 -27.99 6.03
N PHE A 276 5.42 -28.71 5.16
CA PHE A 276 5.08 -28.81 3.75
C PHE A 276 3.73 -29.50 3.53
N LYS A 277 3.48 -30.62 4.21
CA LYS A 277 2.19 -31.34 4.17
C LYS A 277 1.06 -30.45 4.70
N GLU A 278 1.31 -29.76 5.81
CA GLU A 278 0.36 -28.83 6.42
C GLU A 278 0.02 -27.68 5.46
N ILE A 279 1.03 -27.08 4.82
CA ILE A 279 0.89 -26.01 3.84
C ILE A 279 0.02 -26.48 2.67
N ILE A 280 0.27 -27.66 2.10
CA ILE A 280 -0.53 -28.19 0.99
C ILE A 280 -1.98 -28.37 1.41
N LYS A 281 -2.22 -29.07 2.54
CA LYS A 281 -3.56 -29.36 3.04
C LYS A 281 -4.35 -28.07 3.30
N SER A 282 -3.75 -27.13 4.03
CA SER A 282 -4.34 -25.82 4.34
C SER A 282 -4.56 -24.99 3.06
N THR A 283 -3.62 -24.99 2.12
CA THR A 283 -3.76 -24.28 0.85
C THR A 283 -4.96 -24.77 0.04
N ILE A 284 -5.13 -26.09 -0.09
CA ILE A 284 -6.27 -26.68 -0.82
C ILE A 284 -7.58 -26.31 -0.13
N ASN A 285 -7.68 -26.55 1.18
CA ASN A 285 -8.91 -26.30 1.94
C ASN A 285 -9.33 -24.83 1.89
N GLU A 286 -8.41 -23.92 2.18
CA GLU A 286 -8.70 -22.49 2.25
C GLU A 286 -8.89 -21.85 0.87
N SER A 287 -8.29 -22.42 -0.19
CA SER A 287 -8.55 -21.95 -1.56
C SER A 287 -9.93 -22.41 -2.07
N LYS A 288 -10.43 -23.57 -1.61
CA LYS A 288 -11.81 -24.01 -1.87
C LYS A 288 -12.83 -23.15 -1.11
N ASN A 289 -12.50 -22.78 0.14
CA ASN A 289 -13.34 -21.91 0.99
C ASN A 289 -12.97 -20.43 0.89
N TYR A 290 -12.56 -19.96 -0.30
CA TYR A 290 -12.00 -18.62 -0.49
C TYR A 290 -12.95 -17.49 -0.06
N ASP A 291 -14.26 -17.69 -0.19
CA ASP A 291 -15.26 -16.65 0.11
C ASP A 291 -15.27 -16.23 1.58
N GLU A 292 -14.86 -17.09 2.52
CA GLU A 292 -14.67 -16.74 3.93
C GLU A 292 -13.57 -15.67 4.12
N LEU A 293 -12.58 -15.67 3.22
CA LEU A 293 -11.45 -14.74 3.25
C LEU A 293 -11.70 -13.47 2.43
N LYS A 294 -12.83 -13.40 1.70
CA LYS A 294 -13.20 -12.26 0.88
C LYS A 294 -13.36 -10.98 1.71
N LYS A 295 -13.92 -11.09 2.91
CA LYS A 295 -14.07 -9.95 3.84
C LYS A 295 -12.71 -9.37 4.24
N THR A 296 -11.76 -10.21 4.63
CA THR A 296 -10.41 -9.77 5.02
C THR A 296 -9.64 -9.21 3.83
N ARG A 297 -9.78 -9.79 2.64
CA ARG A 297 -9.19 -9.23 1.41
C ARG A 297 -9.79 -7.86 1.07
N GLY A 298 -11.11 -7.70 1.23
CA GLY A 298 -11.83 -6.46 0.91
C GLY A 298 -11.34 -5.24 1.69
N GLU A 299 -10.67 -5.42 2.83
CA GLU A 299 -10.05 -4.31 3.57
C GLU A 299 -8.93 -3.62 2.78
N ILE A 300 -8.23 -4.33 1.88
CA ILE A 300 -7.24 -3.72 0.98
C ILE A 300 -7.91 -2.80 -0.05
N GLU A 301 -9.10 -3.15 -0.52
CA GLU A 301 -9.83 -2.32 -1.49
C GLU A 301 -10.18 -0.96 -0.87
N GLN A 302 -10.46 -0.91 0.43
CA GLN A 302 -10.69 0.33 1.17
C GLN A 302 -9.42 1.20 1.24
N ILE A 303 -8.24 0.59 1.42
CA ILE A 303 -6.94 1.30 1.36
C ILE A 303 -6.74 1.91 -0.02
N PHE A 304 -7.01 1.17 -1.10
CA PHE A 304 -6.91 1.72 -2.45
C PHE A 304 -7.94 2.81 -2.73
N LYS A 305 -9.16 2.65 -2.21
CA LYS A 305 -10.21 3.66 -2.30
C LYS A 305 -9.76 4.97 -1.65
N ALA A 306 -9.25 4.92 -0.42
CA ALA A 306 -8.65 6.07 0.24
C ALA A 306 -7.47 6.66 -0.54
N ALA A 307 -6.55 5.83 -1.06
CA ALA A 307 -5.39 6.32 -1.82
C ALA A 307 -5.80 7.08 -3.09
N LYS A 308 -6.82 6.58 -3.81
CA LYS A 308 -7.37 7.21 -5.01
C LYS A 308 -8.14 8.48 -4.67
N MET A 309 -9.08 8.38 -3.74
CA MET A 309 -10.03 9.45 -3.45
C MET A 309 -9.40 10.59 -2.66
N LEU A 310 -8.47 10.27 -1.74
CA LEU A 310 -7.85 11.22 -0.81
C LEU A 310 -6.37 11.45 -1.14
N PHE A 311 -5.54 10.42 -1.24
CA PHE A 311 -4.09 10.66 -1.26
C PHE A 311 -3.46 10.80 -2.67
N GLY A 312 -4.22 11.32 -3.63
CA GLY A 312 -3.69 11.80 -4.91
C GLY A 312 -3.30 10.69 -5.91
N MET A 313 -3.78 9.46 -5.73
CA MET A 313 -3.51 8.34 -6.63
C MET A 313 -4.43 8.33 -7.87
N LYS A 314 -5.57 9.05 -7.87
CA LYS A 314 -6.50 9.16 -9.01
C LYS A 314 -5.90 9.93 -10.21
N ASN A 315 -5.14 11.00 -9.94
CA ASN A 315 -4.56 11.88 -10.97
C ASN A 315 -3.03 11.79 -10.95
N PHE A 316 -2.52 10.74 -11.56
CA PHE A 316 -1.12 10.36 -11.48
C PHE A 316 -0.28 11.04 -12.58
N HIS A 317 0.00 12.33 -12.42
CA HIS A 317 0.81 13.12 -13.38
C HIS A 317 2.32 13.03 -13.11
N VAL A 318 2.87 11.82 -13.05
CA VAL A 318 4.30 11.61 -12.80
C VAL A 318 4.85 10.60 -13.80
N TYR A 319 5.74 11.03 -14.68
CA TYR A 319 6.22 10.21 -15.79
C TYR A 319 7.55 9.49 -15.51
N ASP A 320 8.14 9.69 -14.33
CA ASP A 320 9.36 9.02 -13.89
C ASP A 320 9.04 7.86 -12.93
N LYS A 321 9.71 6.70 -13.11
CA LYS A 321 9.33 5.46 -12.39
C LYS A 321 9.60 5.57 -10.90
N GLU A 322 10.72 6.18 -10.52
CA GLU A 322 11.11 6.31 -9.12
C GLU A 322 10.21 7.32 -8.40
N LYS A 323 9.91 8.45 -9.04
CA LYS A 323 8.95 9.42 -8.52
C LYS A 323 7.54 8.84 -8.44
N ALA A 324 7.13 8.06 -9.44
CA ALA A 324 5.85 7.36 -9.44
C ALA A 324 5.78 6.39 -8.25
N LEU A 325 6.78 5.52 -8.09
CA LEU A 325 6.83 4.59 -6.98
C LEU A 325 6.79 5.31 -5.62
N THR A 326 7.49 6.43 -5.50
CA THR A 326 7.50 7.24 -4.28
C THR A 326 6.13 7.83 -3.97
N LYS A 327 5.48 8.47 -4.95
CA LYS A 327 4.14 9.06 -4.79
C LYS A 327 3.11 7.99 -4.46
N SER A 328 3.13 6.86 -5.16
CA SER A 328 2.23 5.72 -4.90
C SER A 328 2.48 5.13 -3.51
N PHE A 329 3.74 5.03 -3.09
CA PHE A 329 4.08 4.57 -1.74
C PHE A 329 3.46 5.49 -0.69
N VAL A 330 3.71 6.81 -0.77
CA VAL A 330 3.22 7.76 0.24
C VAL A 330 1.69 7.71 0.29
N ALA A 331 1.02 7.74 -0.87
CA ALA A 331 -0.43 7.66 -0.94
C ALA A 331 -0.99 6.40 -0.25
N ILE A 332 -0.45 5.23 -0.59
CA ILE A 332 -0.92 3.95 -0.04
C ILE A 332 -0.55 3.82 1.45
N TYR A 333 0.65 4.24 1.83
CA TYR A 333 1.11 4.16 3.22
C TYR A 333 0.23 5.03 4.13
N VAL A 334 0.04 6.31 3.77
CA VAL A 334 -0.82 7.22 4.53
C VAL A 334 -2.26 6.70 4.56
N SER A 335 -2.79 6.20 3.44
CA SER A 335 -4.12 5.55 3.40
C SER A 335 -4.25 4.40 4.38
N THR A 336 -3.18 3.62 4.55
CA THR A 336 -3.14 2.48 5.46
C THR A 336 -3.17 2.91 6.92
N ILE A 337 -2.44 3.98 7.27
CA ILE A 337 -2.48 4.56 8.63
C ILE A 337 -3.84 5.22 8.88
N PHE A 338 -4.36 5.98 7.92
CA PHE A 338 -5.65 6.64 8.02
C PHE A 338 -6.79 5.63 8.19
N TYR A 339 -6.79 4.55 7.42
CA TYR A 339 -7.78 3.48 7.58
C TYR A 339 -7.74 2.85 8.98
N GLN A 340 -6.56 2.60 9.53
CA GLN A 340 -6.41 2.12 10.90
C GLN A 340 -6.91 3.14 11.93
N PHE A 341 -6.58 4.43 11.73
CA PHE A 341 -7.05 5.52 12.58
C PHE A 341 -8.58 5.59 12.61
N LEU A 342 -9.25 5.51 11.46
CA LEU A 342 -10.72 5.47 11.40
C LEU A 342 -11.28 4.27 12.16
N LYS A 343 -10.69 3.07 12.01
CA LYS A 343 -11.15 1.87 12.74
C LYS A 343 -10.96 1.99 14.25
N ILE A 344 -9.83 2.55 14.70
CA ILE A 344 -9.54 2.74 16.13
C ILE A 344 -10.53 3.71 16.77
N ASN A 345 -10.88 4.79 16.05
CA ASN A 345 -11.85 5.78 16.51
C ASN A 345 -13.31 5.41 16.18
N GLN A 346 -13.57 4.18 15.72
CA GLN A 346 -14.91 3.69 15.38
C GLN A 346 -15.66 4.56 14.34
N VAL A 347 -14.91 5.22 13.46
CA VAL A 347 -15.45 5.99 12.34
C VAL A 347 -15.77 5.05 11.17
N ASN A 348 -16.97 5.20 10.61
CA ASN A 348 -17.45 4.48 9.45
C ASN A 348 -16.69 4.92 8.20
N HIS A 349 -15.60 4.22 7.91
CA HIS A 349 -14.74 4.46 6.75
C HIS A 349 -15.48 4.44 5.40
N ASN A 350 -16.57 3.67 5.26
CA ASN A 350 -17.36 3.65 4.03
C ASN A 350 -18.10 4.97 3.78
N ARG A 351 -18.37 5.75 4.84
CA ARG A 351 -19.00 7.07 4.80
C ARG A 351 -17.97 8.19 4.81
N ALA A 352 -17.00 8.14 5.73
CA ALA A 352 -16.00 9.19 5.89
C ALA A 352 -15.10 9.37 4.65
N ILE A 353 -14.63 8.28 4.01
CA ILE A 353 -13.74 8.39 2.85
C ILE A 353 -14.43 9.11 1.67
N PRO A 354 -15.65 8.73 1.25
CA PRO A 354 -16.39 9.50 0.25
C PRO A 354 -16.68 10.94 0.66
N LEU A 355 -17.09 11.18 1.90
CA LEU A 355 -17.45 12.51 2.40
C LEU A 355 -16.28 13.49 2.31
N LEU A 356 -15.08 13.06 2.74
CA LEU A 356 -13.84 13.83 2.61
C LEU A 356 -13.44 14.07 1.15
N ALA A 357 -13.78 13.16 0.24
CA ALA A 357 -13.43 13.29 -1.16
C ALA A 357 -14.31 14.29 -1.92
N GLN A 358 -15.59 14.43 -1.53
CA GLN A 358 -16.54 15.35 -2.16
C GLN A 358 -16.13 16.82 -2.01
N ARG A 359 -15.42 17.18 -0.93
CA ARG A 359 -14.95 18.56 -0.69
C ARG A 359 -13.84 19.04 -1.63
N ARG A 360 -13.32 18.16 -2.50
CA ARG A 360 -12.23 18.48 -3.44
C ARG A 360 -12.67 19.19 -4.70
N ASP A 361 -13.96 19.13 -5.00
CA ASP A 361 -14.53 19.81 -6.16
C ASP A 361 -15.01 21.24 -5.80
N LEU A 362 -14.67 21.72 -4.60
CA LEU A 362 -15.09 23.03 -4.05
C LEU A 362 -13.95 24.07 -3.98
N TRP A 363 -12.75 23.78 -4.50
CA TRP A 363 -11.62 24.70 -4.54
C TRP A 363 -10.86 24.65 -5.87
#